data_AF-A0A3B9PYJ0-F1
#
_entry.id   AF-A0A3B9PYJ0-F1
#
_cell.length_a   1.000
_cell.length_b   1.000
_cell.length_c   1.000
_cell.angle_alpha   90.00
_cell.angle_beta   90.00
_cell.angle_gamma   90.00
#
_symmetry.space_group_name_H-M   'P 1'
#
loop_
_entity.id
_entity.type
_entity.pdbx_description
1 polymer ?
#
loop_
_entity_poly.entity_id
_entity_poly.type
_entity_poly.pdbx_seq_one_letter_code
_entity_poly.pdbx_strand_id
1 'polypeptide(L)'
;RYGVGYDRVDLESAREKGIVVTNTPGANAVSVAELTIGLMLSLARQIPDAVNSTHQGNWSRYSGISLRGKTIGILGLGSIGKSVAKRLINFDCHIIAFDPAADLLFAAEFGIEISSLYEVIAQSDMITLHLPLLPETHGLVNADFIDRMKEGAFLINTARGELIVESDLLAALQSNHLAGAALDVFDKEPPAKDNPLLHMGQVLVTPHCGAHTDDATDAMGMMAMNDCLAVLRGQDPLYRVV
;
A
#
# COMPACT_ATOMS: atom_id res chain seq x y z
N ARG A 1 -3.64 -12.61 16.33
CA ARG A 1 -4.35 -11.64 15.45
C ARG A 1 -4.56 -12.33 14.10
N TYR A 2 -5.75 -12.25 13.52
CA TYR A 2 -5.99 -12.63 12.13
C TYR A 2 -5.64 -11.41 11.25
N GLY A 3 -4.41 -11.38 10.73
CA GLY A 3 -3.86 -10.21 10.02
C GLY A 3 -2.41 -9.90 10.39
N VAL A 4 -1.70 -9.24 9.47
CA VAL A 4 -0.29 -8.83 9.62
C VAL A 4 -0.14 -7.66 10.58
N GLY A 5 -0.99 -6.64 10.41
CA GLY A 5 -1.01 -5.44 11.23
C GLY A 5 -1.49 -5.70 12.65
N TYR A 6 -0.73 -5.23 13.62
CA TYR A 6 -1.04 -5.33 15.04
C TYR A 6 -1.08 -3.96 15.74
N ASP A 7 -1.05 -2.86 14.99
CA ASP A 7 -0.99 -1.48 15.48
C ASP A 7 -2.20 -1.11 16.37
N ARG A 8 -3.34 -1.81 16.18
CA ARG A 8 -4.57 -1.65 16.98
C ARG A 8 -4.62 -2.54 18.24
N VAL A 9 -3.55 -3.26 18.56
CA VAL A 9 -3.46 -4.12 19.75
C VAL A 9 -2.64 -3.40 20.81
N ASP A 10 -3.17 -3.26 22.03
CA ASP A 10 -2.42 -2.76 23.18
C ASP A 10 -1.43 -3.83 23.66
N LEU A 11 -0.20 -3.77 23.12
CA LEU A 11 0.86 -4.71 23.41
C LEU A 11 1.41 -4.59 24.83
N GLU A 12 1.33 -3.41 25.45
CA GLU A 12 1.80 -3.16 26.81
C GLU A 12 0.87 -3.86 27.81
N SER A 13 -0.44 -3.59 27.72
CA SER A 13 -1.46 -4.29 28.51
C SER A 13 -1.43 -5.81 28.33
N ALA A 14 -1.18 -6.28 27.10
CA ALA A 14 -1.07 -7.71 26.82
C ALA A 14 0.11 -8.34 27.55
N ARG A 15 1.28 -7.69 27.49
CA ARG A 15 2.51 -8.13 28.18
C ARG A 15 2.32 -8.14 29.70
N GLU A 16 1.76 -7.09 30.28
CA GLU A 16 1.51 -7.01 31.73
C GLU A 16 0.60 -8.13 32.24
N LYS A 17 -0.36 -8.56 31.42
CA LYS A 17 -1.32 -9.62 31.74
C LYS A 17 -0.83 -11.02 31.34
N GLY A 18 0.38 -11.14 30.78
CA GLY A 18 0.89 -12.42 30.27
C GLY A 18 0.09 -12.99 29.10
N ILE A 19 -0.62 -12.13 28.35
CA ILE A 19 -1.40 -12.52 27.17
C ILE A 19 -0.47 -12.54 25.97
N VAL A 20 -0.26 -13.73 25.40
CA VAL A 20 0.54 -13.89 24.18
C VAL A 20 -0.20 -13.28 22.99
N VAL A 21 0.50 -12.43 22.23
CA VAL A 21 -0.01 -11.85 20.98
C VAL A 21 0.79 -12.41 19.82
N THR A 22 0.10 -12.87 18.79
CA THR A 22 0.69 -13.32 17.52
C THR A 22 0.08 -12.61 16.33
N ASN A 23 0.77 -12.61 15.18
CA ASN A 23 0.26 -12.09 13.91
C ASN A 23 0.54 -13.08 12.76
N THR A 24 0.19 -12.69 11.54
CA THR A 24 0.32 -13.58 10.35
C THR A 24 1.23 -12.95 9.28
N PRO A 25 2.53 -12.72 9.56
CA PRO A 25 3.41 -11.95 8.70
C PRO A 25 3.55 -12.59 7.32
N GLY A 26 3.46 -11.79 6.25
CA GLY A 26 3.59 -12.25 4.87
C GLY A 26 2.35 -12.96 4.28
N ALA A 27 1.38 -13.36 5.11
CA ALA A 27 0.21 -14.15 4.68
C ALA A 27 -0.62 -13.50 3.57
N ASN A 28 -0.71 -12.17 3.56
CA ASN A 28 -1.50 -11.39 2.60
C ASN A 28 -0.62 -10.65 1.57
N ALA A 29 0.69 -10.90 1.54
CA ALA A 29 1.63 -10.09 0.77
C ALA A 29 1.41 -10.18 -0.75
N VAL A 30 0.95 -11.34 -1.21
CA VAL A 30 0.58 -11.57 -2.61
C VAL A 30 -0.68 -10.78 -2.96
N SER A 31 -1.75 -10.93 -2.18
CA SER A 31 -3.04 -10.28 -2.41
C SER A 31 -2.96 -8.76 -2.39
N VAL A 32 -2.25 -8.19 -1.40
CA VAL A 32 -2.07 -6.73 -1.31
C VAL A 32 -1.25 -6.21 -2.50
N ALA A 33 -0.25 -6.97 -2.93
CA ALA A 33 0.53 -6.59 -4.11
C ALA A 33 -0.31 -6.62 -5.39
N GLU A 34 -1.17 -7.62 -5.56
CA GLU A 34 -2.07 -7.71 -6.71
C GLU A 34 -3.07 -6.56 -6.75
N LEU A 35 -3.67 -6.22 -5.61
CA LEU A 35 -4.52 -5.03 -5.51
C LEU A 35 -3.73 -3.77 -5.88
N THR A 36 -2.51 -3.62 -5.36
CA THR A 36 -1.65 -2.44 -5.65
C THR A 36 -1.39 -2.28 -7.14
N ILE A 37 -1.04 -3.37 -7.85
CA ILE A 37 -0.84 -3.35 -9.31
C ILE A 37 -2.15 -3.04 -10.05
N GLY A 38 -3.27 -3.64 -9.61
CA GLY A 38 -4.59 -3.39 -10.18
C GLY A 38 -5.02 -1.92 -10.06
N LEU A 39 -4.80 -1.32 -8.88
CA LEU A 39 -5.05 0.10 -8.62
C LEU A 39 -4.14 1.01 -9.45
N MET A 40 -2.84 0.68 -9.53
CA MET A 40 -1.88 1.41 -10.34
C MET A 40 -2.28 1.44 -11.83
N LEU A 41 -2.64 0.29 -12.40
CA LEU A 41 -3.10 0.21 -13.78
C LEU A 41 -4.44 0.92 -13.98
N SER A 42 -5.34 0.84 -13.00
CA SER A 42 -6.64 1.51 -13.04
C SER A 42 -6.50 3.02 -13.04
N LEU A 43 -5.56 3.58 -12.26
CA LEU A 43 -5.20 5.00 -12.31
C LEU A 43 -4.60 5.37 -13.67
N ALA A 44 -3.57 4.64 -14.10
CA ALA A 44 -2.86 4.93 -15.34
C ALA A 44 -3.78 4.92 -16.57
N ARG A 45 -4.85 4.11 -16.55
CA ARG A 45 -5.72 3.85 -17.70
C ARG A 45 -7.17 4.32 -17.52
N GLN A 46 -7.51 4.93 -16.39
CA GLN A 46 -8.85 5.42 -16.05
C GLN A 46 -9.93 4.33 -16.23
N ILE A 47 -9.61 3.10 -15.82
CA ILE A 47 -10.48 1.93 -16.08
C ILE A 47 -11.88 2.11 -15.47
N PRO A 48 -12.04 2.47 -14.18
CA PRO A 48 -13.37 2.58 -13.57
C PRO A 48 -14.26 3.61 -14.28
N ASP A 49 -13.72 4.78 -14.62
CA ASP A 49 -14.45 5.83 -15.32
C ASP A 49 -14.85 5.41 -16.73
N ALA A 50 -13.94 4.78 -17.47
CA ALA A 50 -14.22 4.26 -18.80
C ALA A 50 -15.34 3.21 -18.76
N VAL A 51 -15.27 2.27 -17.82
CA VAL A 51 -16.30 1.23 -17.62
C VAL A 51 -17.66 1.85 -17.29
N ASN A 52 -17.71 2.76 -16.31
CA ASN A 52 -18.95 3.42 -15.90
C ASN A 52 -19.58 4.21 -17.05
N SER A 53 -18.77 4.95 -17.81
CA SER A 53 -19.20 5.73 -18.96
C SER A 53 -19.75 4.85 -20.08
N THR A 54 -19.08 3.74 -20.39
CA THR A 54 -19.55 2.78 -21.42
C THR A 54 -20.83 2.07 -21.01
N HIS A 55 -21.02 1.73 -19.74
CA HIS A 55 -22.29 1.19 -19.24
C HIS A 55 -23.47 2.17 -19.40
N GLN A 56 -23.20 3.48 -19.38
CA GLN A 56 -24.20 4.52 -19.63
C GLN A 56 -24.48 4.75 -21.13
N GLY A 57 -23.85 3.98 -22.02
CA GLY A 57 -24.02 4.10 -23.47
C GLY A 57 -23.08 5.10 -24.15
N ASN A 58 -22.12 5.69 -23.42
CA ASN A 58 -21.14 6.60 -23.99
C ASN A 58 -19.98 5.82 -24.65
N TRP A 59 -19.41 6.37 -25.72
CA TRP A 59 -18.26 5.80 -26.43
C TRP A 59 -17.09 6.79 -26.54
N SER A 60 -16.70 7.35 -25.40
CA SER A 60 -15.65 8.35 -25.30
C SER A 60 -14.25 7.73 -25.44
N ARG A 61 -13.31 8.48 -26.01
CA ARG A 61 -11.89 8.09 -26.05
C ARG A 61 -11.20 8.55 -24.77
N TYR A 62 -10.73 7.59 -23.97
CA TYR A 62 -9.92 7.85 -22.78
C TYR A 62 -8.42 7.80 -23.14
N SER A 63 -7.65 8.76 -22.63
CA SER A 63 -6.20 8.83 -22.84
C SER A 63 -5.50 8.58 -21.51
N GLY A 64 -4.96 7.37 -21.36
CA GLY A 64 -4.14 7.00 -20.20
C GLY A 64 -2.64 7.05 -20.51
N ILE A 65 -1.84 6.68 -19.52
CA ILE A 65 -0.39 6.50 -19.65
C ILE A 65 -0.02 5.01 -19.67
N SER A 66 1.14 4.70 -20.22
CA SER A 66 1.78 3.39 -20.08
C SER A 66 2.71 3.41 -18.87
N LEU A 67 2.88 2.25 -18.21
CA LEU A 67 3.95 2.06 -17.23
C LEU A 67 5.32 1.88 -17.88
N ARG A 68 5.37 1.56 -19.19
CA ARG A 68 6.63 1.40 -19.92
C ARG A 68 7.44 2.70 -19.87
N GLY A 69 8.69 2.58 -19.44
CA GLY A 69 9.63 3.67 -19.29
C GLY A 69 9.29 4.65 -18.16
N LYS A 70 8.31 4.31 -17.30
CA LYS A 70 8.02 5.08 -16.08
C LYS A 70 8.87 4.60 -14.93
N THR A 71 9.13 5.49 -13.99
CA THR A 71 9.77 5.16 -12.72
C THR A 71 8.70 4.90 -11.66
N ILE A 72 8.74 3.72 -11.06
CA ILE A 72 7.85 3.31 -9.98
C ILE A 72 8.64 3.31 -8.67
N GLY A 73 8.26 4.20 -7.77
CA GLY A 73 8.81 4.33 -6.43
C GLY A 73 8.12 3.41 -5.44
N ILE A 74 8.89 2.55 -4.77
CA ILE A 74 8.38 1.67 -3.72
C ILE A 74 8.93 2.15 -2.37
N LEU A 75 8.05 2.63 -1.49
CA LEU A 75 8.42 2.97 -0.12
C LEU A 75 8.09 1.80 0.81
N GLY A 76 9.12 1.11 1.28
CA GLY A 76 9.02 -0.14 2.03
C GLY A 76 9.22 -1.35 1.13
N LEU A 77 10.34 -2.06 1.31
CA LEU A 77 10.74 -3.27 0.59
C LEU A 77 10.67 -4.51 1.51
N GLY A 78 9.65 -4.55 2.38
CA GLY A 78 9.25 -5.74 3.12
C GLY A 78 8.48 -6.74 2.27
N SER A 79 7.76 -7.68 2.89
CA SER A 79 7.07 -8.77 2.16
C SER A 79 6.13 -8.27 1.05
N ILE A 80 5.34 -7.21 1.31
CA ILE A 80 4.42 -6.63 0.32
C ILE A 80 5.21 -5.89 -0.79
N GLY A 81 6.14 -5.01 -0.44
CA GLY A 81 6.93 -4.26 -1.41
C GLY A 81 7.75 -5.16 -2.34
N LYS A 82 8.36 -6.22 -1.80
CA LYS A 82 9.02 -7.27 -2.60
C LYS A 82 8.04 -7.96 -3.55
N SER A 83 6.84 -8.27 -3.08
CA SER A 83 5.78 -8.90 -3.86
C SER A 83 5.28 -8.01 -5.00
N VAL A 84 5.19 -6.69 -4.78
CA VAL A 84 4.89 -5.69 -5.81
C VAL A 84 6.02 -5.58 -6.82
N ALA A 85 7.27 -5.43 -6.36
CA ALA A 85 8.43 -5.31 -7.23
C ALA A 85 8.56 -6.51 -8.18
N LYS A 86 8.41 -7.75 -7.67
CA LYS A 86 8.41 -8.99 -8.48
C LYS A 86 7.40 -8.97 -9.62
N ARG A 87 6.24 -8.33 -9.42
CA ARG A 87 5.19 -8.24 -10.44
C ARG A 87 5.47 -7.15 -11.47
N LEU A 88 6.15 -6.09 -11.05
CA LEU A 88 6.50 -4.95 -11.91
C LEU A 88 7.66 -5.19 -12.88
N ILE A 89 8.55 -6.16 -12.61
CA ILE A 89 9.77 -6.37 -13.41
C ILE A 89 9.53 -6.54 -14.92
N ASN A 90 8.35 -7.04 -15.32
CA ASN A 90 7.98 -7.30 -16.71
C ASN A 90 7.09 -6.21 -17.33
N PHE A 91 6.92 -5.06 -16.67
CA PHE A 91 6.17 -3.92 -17.19
C PHE A 91 7.05 -2.90 -17.96
N ASP A 92 8.32 -3.23 -18.20
CA ASP A 92 9.31 -2.36 -18.84
C ASP A 92 9.43 -0.99 -18.12
N CYS A 93 9.23 -0.97 -16.80
CA CYS A 93 9.36 0.20 -15.95
C CYS A 93 10.70 0.17 -15.20
N HIS A 94 11.12 1.32 -14.68
CA HIS A 94 12.25 1.43 -13.77
C HIS A 94 11.74 1.37 -12.34
N ILE A 95 12.25 0.45 -11.52
CA ILE A 95 11.83 0.31 -10.12
C ILE A 95 12.92 0.91 -9.23
N ILE A 96 12.54 1.89 -8.44
CA ILE A 96 13.39 2.51 -7.41
C ILE A 96 12.71 2.35 -6.05
N ALA A 97 13.46 2.03 -5.00
CA ALA A 97 12.89 1.72 -3.71
C ALA A 97 13.68 2.33 -2.56
N PHE A 98 12.97 2.65 -1.48
CA PHE A 98 13.54 3.04 -0.20
C PHE A 98 13.06 2.07 0.87
N ASP A 99 14.00 1.49 1.61
CA ASP A 99 13.74 0.75 2.84
C ASP A 99 14.95 0.91 3.78
N PRO A 100 14.77 1.31 5.05
CA PRO A 100 15.86 1.45 6.00
C PRO A 100 16.67 0.16 6.22
N ALA A 101 16.04 -0.99 6.01
CA ALA A 101 16.61 -2.33 6.12
C ALA A 101 16.52 -3.09 4.79
N ALA A 102 16.78 -2.39 3.67
CA ALA A 102 16.70 -2.96 2.33
C ALA A 102 17.54 -4.23 2.17
N ASP A 103 16.92 -5.26 1.60
CA ASP A 103 17.58 -6.49 1.17
C ASP A 103 18.26 -6.26 -0.18
N LEU A 104 19.56 -5.94 -0.14
CA LEU A 104 20.33 -5.60 -1.34
C LEU A 104 20.52 -6.77 -2.31
N LEU A 105 20.51 -8.01 -1.83
CA LEU A 105 20.61 -9.19 -2.68
C LEU A 105 19.33 -9.36 -3.49
N PHE A 106 18.18 -9.24 -2.82
CA PHE A 106 16.89 -9.23 -3.47
C PHE A 106 16.79 -8.08 -4.50
N ALA A 107 17.23 -6.87 -4.13
CA ALA A 107 17.17 -5.73 -5.02
C ALA A 107 17.99 -5.96 -6.31
N ALA A 108 19.22 -6.48 -6.17
CA ALA A 108 20.07 -6.82 -7.31
C ALA A 108 19.48 -7.92 -8.19
N GLU A 109 18.89 -8.96 -7.60
CA GLU A 109 18.25 -10.07 -8.33
C GLU A 109 17.11 -9.58 -9.23
N PHE A 110 16.31 -8.62 -8.75
CA PHE A 110 15.13 -8.11 -9.45
C PHE A 110 15.37 -6.78 -10.16
N GLY A 111 16.61 -6.29 -10.23
CA GLY A 111 16.95 -5.03 -10.91
C GLY A 111 16.30 -3.79 -10.28
N ILE A 112 16.13 -3.80 -8.96
CA ILE A 112 15.54 -2.70 -8.18
C ILE A 112 16.67 -1.78 -7.73
N GLU A 113 16.57 -0.49 -8.05
CA GLU A 113 17.48 0.52 -7.55
C GLU A 113 17.12 0.89 -6.10
N ILE A 114 18.05 0.68 -5.16
CA ILE A 114 17.89 1.15 -3.78
C ILE A 114 18.45 2.55 -3.67
N SER A 115 17.65 3.48 -3.15
CA SER A 115 17.97 4.90 -3.12
C SER A 115 17.48 5.56 -1.83
N SER A 116 17.82 6.83 -1.61
CA SER A 116 17.28 7.57 -0.47
C SER A 116 15.79 7.88 -0.66
N LEU A 117 15.08 8.11 0.46
CA LEU A 117 13.65 8.49 0.42
C LEU A 117 13.40 9.67 -0.54
N TYR A 118 14.23 10.71 -0.45
CA TYR A 118 14.07 11.91 -1.28
C TYR A 118 14.33 11.64 -2.77
N GLU A 119 15.29 10.79 -3.09
CA GLU A 119 15.56 10.39 -4.48
C GLU A 119 14.41 9.56 -5.05
N VAL A 120 13.87 8.61 -4.29
CA VAL A 120 12.68 7.85 -4.70
C VAL A 120 11.52 8.79 -4.98
N ILE A 121 11.24 9.74 -4.09
CA ILE A 121 10.12 10.68 -4.24
C ILE A 121 10.29 11.52 -5.51
N ALA A 122 11.46 12.13 -5.70
CA ALA A 122 11.71 13.05 -6.80
C ALA A 122 11.76 12.38 -8.18
N GLN A 123 12.16 11.11 -8.25
CA GLN A 123 12.34 10.41 -9.51
C GLN A 123 11.10 9.62 -9.96
N SER A 124 10.12 9.39 -9.08
CA SER A 124 9.00 8.49 -9.37
C SER A 124 7.86 9.17 -10.10
N ASP A 125 7.37 8.53 -11.16
CA ASP A 125 6.12 8.91 -11.83
C ASP A 125 4.90 8.33 -11.07
N MET A 126 5.09 7.23 -10.35
CA MET A 126 4.10 6.65 -9.44
C MET A 126 4.79 6.17 -8.17
N ILE A 127 4.25 6.50 -7.00
CA ILE A 127 4.75 6.03 -5.70
C ILE A 127 3.73 5.09 -5.07
N THR A 128 4.18 3.97 -4.52
CA THR A 128 3.37 3.07 -3.72
C THR A 128 3.94 2.88 -2.31
N LEU A 129 3.03 2.92 -1.32
CA LEU A 129 3.37 2.87 0.11
C LEU A 129 3.16 1.46 0.67
N HIS A 130 4.22 0.90 1.24
CA HIS A 130 4.25 -0.39 1.94
C HIS A 130 5.04 -0.33 3.25
N LEU A 131 5.06 0.85 3.87
CA LEU A 131 5.69 1.08 5.17
C LEU A 131 4.75 0.68 6.32
N PRO A 132 5.28 0.20 7.46
CA PRO A 132 4.49 0.09 8.68
C PRO A 132 4.13 1.48 9.22
N LEU A 133 3.09 1.57 10.05
CA LEU A 133 2.77 2.78 10.80
C LEU A 133 3.61 2.84 12.07
N LEU A 134 4.53 3.80 12.12
CA LEU A 134 5.44 4.08 13.21
C LEU A 134 5.40 5.59 13.50
N PRO A 135 5.89 6.05 14.67
CA PRO A 135 6.01 7.48 14.93
C PRO A 135 6.75 8.24 13.82
N GLU A 136 7.75 7.63 13.20
CA GLU A 136 8.57 8.22 12.14
C GLU A 136 7.89 8.21 10.76
N THR A 137 6.90 7.34 10.53
CA THR A 137 6.19 7.20 9.25
C THR A 137 4.77 7.79 9.29
N HIS A 138 4.27 8.14 10.47
CA HIS A 138 3.00 8.82 10.64
C HIS A 138 3.04 10.21 9.97
N GLY A 139 2.11 10.46 9.05
CA GLY A 139 2.07 11.69 8.28
C GLY A 139 3.30 11.93 7.40
N LEU A 140 4.01 10.85 7.00
CA LEU A 140 5.17 10.93 6.11
C LEU A 140 4.83 11.62 4.79
N VAL A 141 3.66 11.29 4.21
CA VAL A 141 3.15 11.93 3.00
C VAL A 141 2.39 13.18 3.38
N ASN A 142 3.15 14.26 3.57
CA ASN A 142 2.67 15.61 3.84
C ASN A 142 2.95 16.55 2.65
N ALA A 143 2.68 17.85 2.80
CA ALA A 143 2.90 18.84 1.75
C ALA A 143 4.35 18.89 1.20
N ASP A 144 5.40 18.78 2.03
CA ASP A 144 6.81 18.79 1.54
C ASP A 144 7.15 17.50 0.79
N PHE A 145 6.63 16.36 1.25
CA PHE A 145 6.74 15.10 0.51
C PHE A 145 6.11 15.24 -0.88
N ILE A 146 4.89 15.77 -0.94
CA ILE A 146 4.14 15.87 -2.19
C ILE A 146 4.79 16.89 -3.13
N ASP A 147 5.24 18.05 -2.64
CA ASP A 147 5.91 19.08 -3.45
C ASP A 147 7.18 18.56 -4.14
N ARG A 148 7.84 17.56 -3.55
CA ARG A 148 9.00 16.89 -4.13
C ARG A 148 8.64 15.83 -5.17
N MET A 149 7.39 15.38 -5.22
CA MET A 149 6.93 14.48 -6.27
C MET A 149 6.94 15.22 -7.61
N LYS A 150 6.97 14.45 -8.71
CA LYS A 150 6.79 15.03 -10.04
C LYS A 150 5.37 15.58 -10.18
N GLU A 151 5.23 16.73 -10.84
CA GLU A 151 3.93 17.19 -11.31
C GLU A 151 3.28 16.12 -12.21
N GLY A 152 2.03 15.80 -11.94
CA GLY A 152 1.28 14.75 -12.62
C GLY A 152 1.61 13.32 -12.17
N ALA A 153 2.35 13.14 -11.07
CA ALA A 153 2.59 11.83 -10.49
C ALA A 153 1.33 11.21 -9.87
N PHE A 154 1.40 9.91 -9.60
CA PHE A 154 0.34 9.15 -8.93
C PHE A 154 0.80 8.61 -7.57
N LEU A 155 -0.11 8.54 -6.60
CA LEU A 155 0.14 7.97 -5.28
C LEU A 155 -0.78 6.77 -5.02
N ILE A 156 -0.22 5.65 -4.54
CA ILE A 156 -0.98 4.45 -4.19
C ILE A 156 -0.71 4.08 -2.73
N ASN A 157 -1.76 3.96 -1.92
CA ASN A 157 -1.66 3.54 -0.52
C ASN A 157 -2.54 2.32 -0.23
N THR A 158 -1.88 1.20 0.03
CA THR A 158 -2.46 -0.07 0.47
C THR A 158 -1.87 -0.51 1.81
N ALA A 159 -1.25 0.42 2.55
CA ALA A 159 -0.59 0.17 3.83
C ALA A 159 -1.44 0.64 5.02
N ARG A 160 -1.33 1.91 5.38
CA ARG A 160 -2.07 2.57 6.48
C ARG A 160 -2.45 3.98 6.08
N GLY A 161 -3.65 4.43 6.44
CA GLY A 161 -4.13 5.75 6.05
C GLY A 161 -3.36 6.86 6.74
N GLU A 162 -2.95 6.61 7.99
CA GLU A 162 -2.19 7.51 8.87
C GLU A 162 -0.79 7.84 8.33
N LEU A 163 -0.31 7.16 7.28
CA LEU A 163 0.92 7.54 6.56
C LEU A 163 0.76 8.85 5.77
N ILE A 164 -0.49 9.21 5.45
CA ILE A 164 -0.82 10.37 4.62
C ILE A 164 -1.51 11.43 5.47
N VAL A 165 -1.05 12.68 5.33
CA VAL A 165 -1.82 13.84 5.78
C VAL A 165 -2.92 14.11 4.75
N GLU A 166 -4.14 13.61 5.00
CA GLU A 166 -5.24 13.63 4.01
C GLU A 166 -5.57 15.04 3.47
N SER A 167 -5.41 16.08 4.30
CA SER A 167 -5.62 17.48 3.86
C SER A 167 -4.61 17.92 2.80
N ASP A 168 -3.37 17.48 2.91
CA ASP A 168 -2.29 17.85 1.99
C ASP A 168 -2.46 17.09 0.67
N LEU A 169 -2.84 15.80 0.74
CA LEU A 169 -3.21 15.02 -0.43
C LEU A 169 -4.39 15.66 -1.18
N LEU A 170 -5.44 16.06 -0.45
CA LEU A 170 -6.59 16.75 -1.05
C LEU A 170 -6.18 18.03 -1.78
N ALA A 171 -5.36 18.87 -1.15
CA ALA A 171 -4.87 20.10 -1.76
C ALA A 171 -4.06 19.83 -3.04
N ALA A 172 -3.19 18.82 -3.03
CA ALA A 172 -2.37 18.45 -4.18
C ALA A 172 -3.17 17.88 -5.36
N LEU A 173 -4.26 17.16 -5.09
CA LEU A 173 -5.17 16.67 -6.12
C LEU A 173 -6.01 17.82 -6.71
N GLN A 174 -6.48 18.75 -5.87
CA GLN A 174 -7.23 19.93 -6.31
C GLN A 174 -6.38 20.87 -7.17
N SER A 175 -5.09 21.01 -6.86
CA SER A 175 -4.16 21.80 -7.67
C SER A 175 -3.67 21.08 -8.94
N ASN A 176 -4.01 19.80 -9.10
CA ASN A 176 -3.47 18.90 -10.14
C ASN A 176 -1.95 18.70 -10.07
N HIS A 177 -1.32 18.99 -8.93
CA HIS A 177 0.07 18.59 -8.72
C HIS A 177 0.18 17.05 -8.77
N LEU A 178 -0.79 16.33 -8.20
CA LEU A 178 -0.96 14.90 -8.42
C LEU A 178 -2.07 14.63 -9.45
N ALA A 179 -1.77 13.77 -10.42
CA ALA A 179 -2.74 13.37 -11.45
C ALA A 179 -3.83 12.44 -10.90
N GLY A 180 -3.55 11.75 -9.79
CA GLY A 180 -4.53 10.91 -9.11
C GLY A 180 -3.93 10.12 -7.95
N ALA A 181 -4.81 9.52 -7.16
CA ALA A 181 -4.42 8.68 -6.04
C ALA A 181 -5.30 7.42 -5.93
N ALA A 182 -4.75 6.33 -5.41
CA ALA A 182 -5.52 5.14 -5.08
C ALA A 182 -5.35 4.81 -3.60
N LEU A 183 -6.45 4.76 -2.87
CA LEU A 183 -6.51 4.63 -1.41
C LEU A 183 -7.36 3.41 -1.04
N ASP A 184 -6.71 2.36 -0.53
CA ASP A 184 -7.41 1.24 0.11
C ASP A 184 -7.63 1.49 1.61
N VAL A 185 -6.96 2.49 2.18
CA VAL A 185 -6.91 2.77 3.61
C VAL A 185 -7.07 4.26 3.88
N PHE A 186 -7.65 4.60 5.02
CA PHE A 186 -7.92 5.98 5.46
C PHE A 186 -7.48 6.17 6.92
N ASP A 187 -7.18 7.40 7.33
CA ASP A 187 -6.79 7.69 8.73
C ASP A 187 -7.92 7.25 9.68
N LYS A 188 -9.15 7.56 9.29
CA LYS A 188 -10.36 7.05 9.95
C LYS A 188 -11.10 6.08 9.04
N GLU A 189 -11.28 4.85 9.52
CA GLU A 189 -12.03 3.81 8.82
C GLU A 189 -13.28 3.38 9.61
N PRO A 190 -14.49 3.44 9.00
CA PRO A 190 -14.78 3.98 7.67
C PRO A 190 -14.59 5.51 7.61
N PRO A 191 -14.17 6.06 6.45
CA PRO A 191 -14.10 7.50 6.26
C PRO A 191 -15.49 8.13 6.39
N ALA A 192 -15.52 9.40 6.80
CA ALA A 192 -16.77 10.15 6.84
C ALA A 192 -17.38 10.26 5.43
N LYS A 193 -18.71 10.18 5.32
CA LYS A 193 -19.41 10.18 4.02
C LYS A 193 -19.14 11.44 3.20
N ASP A 194 -18.87 12.55 3.88
CA ASP A 194 -18.54 13.86 3.33
C ASP A 194 -17.04 14.07 3.11
N ASN A 195 -16.19 13.06 3.33
CA ASN A 195 -14.76 13.15 2.99
C ASN A 195 -14.63 13.42 1.48
N PRO A 196 -14.04 14.56 1.07
CA PRO A 196 -13.95 14.95 -0.34
C PRO A 196 -13.23 13.94 -1.22
N LEU A 197 -12.25 13.21 -0.68
CA LEU A 197 -11.47 12.21 -1.43
C LEU A 197 -12.36 11.08 -1.99
N LEU A 198 -13.49 10.78 -1.35
CA LEU A 198 -14.45 9.77 -1.83
C LEU A 198 -15.21 10.18 -3.10
N HIS A 199 -15.21 11.48 -3.43
CA HIS A 199 -16.04 12.06 -4.48
C HIS A 199 -15.22 12.58 -5.67
N MET A 200 -13.90 12.44 -5.63
CA MET A 200 -13.00 12.90 -6.69
C MET A 200 -12.81 11.81 -7.74
N GLY A 201 -13.11 12.09 -9.01
CA GLY A 201 -12.96 11.09 -10.09
C GLY A 201 -11.52 10.61 -10.31
N GLN A 202 -10.52 11.44 -9.99
CA GLN A 202 -9.11 11.07 -10.06
C GLN A 202 -8.61 10.29 -8.82
N VAL A 203 -9.50 9.95 -7.88
CA VAL A 203 -9.19 9.17 -6.68
C VAL A 203 -9.93 7.85 -6.72
N LEU A 204 -9.19 6.75 -6.73
CA LEU A 204 -9.75 5.40 -6.58
C LEU A 204 -9.79 5.05 -5.10
N VAL A 205 -10.95 4.63 -4.60
CA VAL A 205 -11.14 4.28 -3.19
C VAL A 205 -11.63 2.85 -3.07
N THR A 206 -10.99 2.07 -2.20
CA THR A 206 -11.41 0.70 -1.87
C THR A 206 -11.50 0.52 -0.36
N PRO A 207 -12.38 -0.36 0.15
CA PRO A 207 -12.74 -0.40 1.56
C PRO A 207 -11.81 -1.32 2.38
N HIS A 208 -10.51 -1.06 2.40
CA HIS A 208 -9.49 -1.85 3.11
C HIS A 208 -9.57 -3.34 2.75
N CYS A 209 -9.61 -3.62 1.45
CA CYS A 209 -9.83 -4.96 0.91
C CYS A 209 -8.55 -5.68 0.46
N GLY A 210 -7.37 -5.07 0.56
CA GLY A 210 -6.12 -5.67 0.05
C GLY A 210 -5.78 -7.06 0.59
N ALA A 211 -6.20 -7.38 1.81
CA ALA A 211 -5.99 -8.69 2.42
C ALA A 211 -7.15 -9.70 2.19
N HIS A 212 -8.23 -9.29 1.53
CA HIS A 212 -9.48 -10.05 1.43
C HIS A 212 -9.57 -10.82 0.11
N THR A 213 -8.69 -11.82 -0.05
CA THR A 213 -8.80 -12.84 -1.10
C THR A 213 -8.97 -14.22 -0.47
N ASP A 214 -9.35 -15.22 -1.26
CA ASP A 214 -9.41 -16.63 -0.84
C ASP A 214 -8.08 -17.09 -0.24
N ASP A 215 -6.98 -16.97 -0.98
CA ASP A 215 -5.64 -17.42 -0.56
C ASP A 215 -5.17 -16.71 0.73
N ALA A 216 -5.26 -15.38 0.81
CA ALA A 216 -4.83 -14.65 1.99
C ALA A 216 -5.71 -14.94 3.20
N THR A 217 -7.02 -15.10 3.00
CA THR A 217 -7.97 -15.41 4.08
C THR A 217 -7.64 -16.78 4.70
N ASP A 218 -7.43 -17.78 3.85
CA ASP A 218 -7.09 -19.12 4.28
C ASP A 218 -5.70 -19.16 4.95
N ALA A 219 -4.69 -18.51 4.35
CA ALA A 219 -3.35 -18.45 4.91
C ALA A 219 -3.32 -17.76 6.30
N MET A 220 -3.98 -16.60 6.44
CA MET A 220 -4.10 -15.91 7.72
C MET A 220 -4.85 -16.74 8.75
N GLY A 221 -5.93 -17.42 8.33
CA GLY A 221 -6.72 -18.29 9.20
C GLY A 221 -5.88 -19.44 9.75
N MET A 222 -5.18 -20.15 8.86
CA MET A 222 -4.32 -21.27 9.21
C MET A 222 -3.15 -20.85 10.10
N MET A 223 -2.47 -19.74 9.80
CA MET A 223 -1.37 -19.23 10.62
C MET A 223 -1.85 -18.84 12.02
N ALA A 224 -2.93 -18.07 12.12
CA ALA A 224 -3.49 -17.66 13.41
C ALA A 224 -3.95 -18.86 14.25
N MET A 225 -4.56 -19.86 13.61
CA MET A 225 -5.01 -21.09 14.27
C MET A 225 -3.83 -21.92 14.78
N ASN A 226 -2.78 -22.10 13.97
CA ASN A 226 -1.59 -22.86 14.35
C ASN A 226 -0.90 -22.26 15.58
N ASP A 227 -0.71 -20.94 15.61
CA ASP A 227 -0.09 -20.25 16.73
C ASP A 227 -0.97 -20.27 17.99
N CYS A 228 -2.29 -20.12 17.83
CA CYS A 228 -3.24 -20.27 18.94
C CYS A 228 -3.14 -21.68 19.56
N LEU A 229 -3.10 -22.72 18.71
CA LEU A 229 -2.96 -24.10 19.17
C LEU A 229 -1.62 -24.37 19.85
N ALA A 230 -0.52 -23.76 19.38
CA ALA A 230 0.78 -23.86 20.02
C ALA A 230 0.71 -23.32 21.45
N VAL A 231 0.17 -22.11 21.64
CA VAL A 231 0.01 -21.49 22.97
C VAL A 231 -0.87 -22.34 23.89
N LEU A 232 -2.01 -22.85 23.39
CA LEU A 232 -2.91 -23.71 24.18
C LEU A 232 -2.29 -25.05 24.58
N ARG A 233 -1.27 -25.51 23.84
CA ARG A 233 -0.48 -26.72 24.16
C ARG A 233 0.73 -26.42 25.06
N GLY A 234 0.93 -25.17 25.49
CA GLY A 234 2.10 -24.75 26.26
C GLY A 234 3.39 -24.71 25.43
N GLN A 235 3.26 -24.57 24.10
CA GLN A 235 4.38 -24.41 23.17
C GLN A 235 4.54 -22.93 22.80
N ASP A 236 5.75 -22.56 22.38
CA ASP A 236 5.97 -21.22 21.83
C ASP A 236 5.35 -21.11 20.42
N PRO A 237 4.52 -20.08 20.16
CA PRO A 237 4.03 -19.83 18.82
C PRO A 237 5.14 -19.31 17.91
N LEU A 238 4.99 -19.54 16.61
CA LEU A 238 6.02 -19.21 15.64
C LEU A 238 6.13 -17.70 15.41
N TYR A 239 5.00 -16.99 15.44
CA TYR A 239 4.93 -15.55 15.14
C TYR A 239 4.54 -14.74 16.39
N ARG A 240 5.21 -14.97 17.51
CA ARG A 240 5.05 -14.18 18.74
C ARG A 240 5.45 -12.72 18.50
N VAL A 241 4.58 -11.80 18.93
CA VAL A 241 4.83 -10.36 19.01
C VAL A 241 5.17 -9.97 20.45
N VAL A 242 4.34 -10.38 21.42
CA VAL A 242 4.60 -10.30 22.87
C VAL A 242 4.21 -11.60 23.57
#